data_AF-A0A026WDD7-F1
#
_entry.id   AF-A0A026WDD7-F1
#
_cell.length_a   1.000
_cell.length_b   1.000
_cell.length_c   1.000
_cell.angle_alpha   90.00
_cell.angle_beta   90.00
_cell.angle_gamma   90.00
#
_symmetry.space_group_name_H-M   'P 1'
#
loop_
_entity.id
_entity.type
_entity.pdbx_description
1 polymer ?
#
loop_
_entity_poly.entity_id
_entity_poly.type
_entity_poly.pdbx_seq_one_letter_code
_entity_poly.pdbx_strand_id
1 'polypeptide(L)'
;MRFYQFNAFTGRLKQSTKFQPLYPVSPLPLQKAEPVMIYDTIKTKPVTITPALNYCTDKKPATLSPKMWAEYKYFASVIDKPVYLAKGAKDKFWFRFTVAYVGLCTLQSFYFIAKECLNII
;
A
#
# COMPACT_ATOMS: atom_id res chain seq x y z
N MET A 1 11.15 7.74 9.12
CA MET A 1 9.74 7.44 8.71
C MET A 1 9.18 6.31 9.55
N ARG A 2 7.87 6.32 9.85
CA ARG A 2 7.18 5.18 10.49
C ARG A 2 6.35 4.46 9.42
N PHE A 3 6.58 3.17 9.20
CA PHE A 3 5.76 2.35 8.32
C PHE A 3 4.66 1.68 9.15
N TYR A 4 3.52 1.36 8.54
CA TYR A 4 2.40 0.72 9.23
C TYR A 4 1.91 -0.50 8.48
N GLN A 5 1.81 -1.64 9.15
CA GLN A 5 1.30 -2.88 8.58
C GLN A 5 -0.11 -3.13 9.11
N PHE A 6 -1.01 -3.54 8.22
CA PHE A 6 -2.35 -3.99 8.62
C PHE A 6 -2.24 -5.27 9.44
N ASN A 7 -2.79 -5.25 10.65
CA ASN A 7 -2.90 -6.43 11.49
C ASN A 7 -4.28 -7.06 11.27
N ALA A 8 -4.32 -8.19 10.57
CA ALA A 8 -5.55 -8.92 10.30
C ALA A 8 -6.25 -9.41 11.58
N PHE A 9 -5.50 -9.64 12.66
CA PHE A 9 -6.07 -10.09 13.94
C PHE A 9 -6.79 -8.97 14.69
N THR A 10 -6.25 -7.74 14.67
CA THR A 10 -6.84 -6.61 15.40
C THR A 10 -7.60 -5.63 14.51
N GLY A 11 -7.61 -5.83 13.19
CA GLY A 11 -8.19 -4.91 12.20
C GLY A 11 -7.54 -3.53 12.16
N ARG A 12 -6.38 -3.34 12.82
CA ARG A 12 -5.74 -2.03 13.03
C ARG A 12 -4.37 -1.97 12.38
N LEU A 13 -3.94 -0.77 12.03
CA LEU A 13 -2.60 -0.50 11.53
C LEU A 13 -1.61 -0.53 12.71
N LYS A 14 -0.65 -1.47 12.67
CA LYS A 14 0.45 -1.58 13.63
C LYS A 14 1.72 -0.99 13.03
N GLN A 15 2.49 -0.23 13.81
CA GLN A 15 3.79 0.28 13.35
C GLN A 15 4.72 -0.88 12.98
N SER A 16 5.32 -0.79 11.80
CA SER A 16 6.22 -1.77 11.19
C SER A 16 7.57 -1.13 10.90
N THR A 17 8.63 -1.91 11.04
CA THR A 17 10.00 -1.56 10.66
C THR A 17 10.32 -1.99 9.22
N LYS A 18 9.35 -2.53 8.49
CA LYS A 18 9.51 -3.08 7.13
C LYS A 18 9.18 -2.03 6.06
N PHE A 19 10.07 -1.88 5.09
CA PHE A 19 9.85 -1.05 3.91
C PHE A 19 8.96 -1.80 2.90
N GLN A 20 7.69 -1.40 2.80
CA GLN A 20 6.65 -2.09 2.02
C GLN A 20 6.93 -2.29 0.52
N PRO A 21 7.63 -1.38 -0.20
CA PRO A 21 7.86 -1.51 -1.65
C PRO A 21 8.79 -2.65 -2.08
N LEU A 22 9.51 -3.27 -1.14
CA LEU A 22 10.44 -4.36 -1.42
C LEU A 22 9.97 -5.69 -0.80
N TYR A 23 8.66 -5.78 -0.52
CA TYR A 23 8.02 -7.00 -0.07
C TYR A 23 7.09 -7.54 -1.17
N PRO A 24 7.09 -8.86 -1.44
CA PRO A 24 7.30 -9.93 -0.48
C PRO A 24 8.63 -10.66 -0.66
N VAL A 25 9.77 -10.05 -0.29
CA VAL A 25 10.99 -10.81 0.01
C VAL A 25 11.05 -11.10 1.50
N SER A 26 9.93 -11.58 2.07
CA SER A 26 9.96 -12.26 3.36
C SER A 26 10.51 -13.65 3.10
N PRO A 27 11.71 -14.01 3.58
CA PRO A 27 11.98 -15.42 3.76
C PRO A 27 10.87 -15.97 4.67
N LEU A 28 10.18 -17.01 4.20
CA LEU A 28 9.17 -17.73 4.95
C LEU A 28 9.77 -18.09 6.33
N PRO A 29 9.02 -18.04 7.43
CA PRO A 29 9.54 -18.47 8.74
C PRO A 29 10.05 -19.92 8.74
N LEU A 30 9.65 -20.74 7.76
CA LEU A 30 10.21 -22.07 7.50
C LEU A 30 11.68 -22.06 7.03
N GLN A 31 12.17 -20.94 6.48
CA GLN A 31 13.59 -20.72 6.14
C GLN A 31 14.42 -20.21 7.33
N LYS A 32 13.80 -19.93 8.49
CA LYS A 32 14.53 -19.50 9.69
C LYS A 32 14.98 -20.65 10.58
N ALA A 33 14.39 -21.82 10.42
CA ALA A 33 14.94 -23.04 10.98
C ALA A 33 15.99 -23.54 9.98
N GLU A 34 17.26 -23.18 10.19
CA GLU A 34 18.34 -23.90 9.51
C GLU A 34 18.17 -25.39 9.89
N PRO A 35 17.96 -26.32 8.94
CA PRO A 35 18.18 -27.73 9.27
C PRO A 35 19.63 -27.83 9.75
N VAL A 36 19.89 -28.63 10.79
CA VAL A 36 21.25 -28.90 11.29
C VAL A 36 21.99 -29.71 10.23
N MET A 37 22.44 -29.01 9.19
CA MET A 37 23.19 -29.50 8.06
C MET A 37 24.62 -28.99 8.23
N ILE A 38 25.57 -29.91 8.25
CA ILE A 38 26.99 -29.57 8.21
C ILE A 38 27.27 -29.10 6.78
N TYR A 39 27.61 -27.83 6.61
CA TYR A 39 27.99 -27.27 5.32
C TYR A 39 29.48 -27.54 5.07
N ASP A 40 29.82 -28.17 3.95
CA ASP A 40 31.22 -28.49 3.61
C ASP A 40 32.10 -27.24 3.43
N THR A 41 31.53 -26.08 3.07
CA THR A 41 32.30 -24.84 2.87
C THR A 41 31.49 -23.58 3.22
N ILE A 42 32.19 -22.50 3.62
CA ILE A 42 31.58 -21.20 3.98
C ILE A 42 30.74 -20.61 2.82
N LYS A 43 31.04 -20.96 1.58
CA LYS A 43 30.35 -20.47 0.38
C LYS A 43 29.00 -21.15 0.11
N THR A 44 28.72 -22.30 0.71
CA THR A 44 27.44 -23.02 0.55
C THR A 44 26.43 -22.67 1.64
N LYS A 45 26.83 -21.85 2.63
CA LYS A 45 25.91 -21.36 3.66
C LYS A 45 24.90 -20.39 3.04
N PRO A 46 23.57 -20.61 3.21
CA PRO A 46 22.58 -19.63 2.78
C PRO A 46 22.77 -18.33 3.57
N VAL A 47 22.96 -17.22 2.86
CA VAL A 47 23.09 -15.89 3.47
C VAL A 47 21.75 -15.49 4.06
N THR A 48 21.68 -15.44 5.39
CA THR A 48 20.56 -14.83 6.10
C THR A 48 20.57 -13.32 5.81
N ILE A 49 19.67 -12.87 4.96
CA ILE A 49 19.45 -11.43 4.74
C ILE A 49 18.71 -10.91 5.96
N THR A 50 19.46 -10.46 6.97
CA THR A 50 18.89 -9.65 8.04
C THR A 50 18.50 -8.32 7.42
N PRO A 51 17.20 -7.95 7.33
CA PRO A 51 16.83 -6.66 6.80
C PRO A 51 17.49 -5.60 7.68
N ALA A 52 18.42 -4.84 7.10
CA ALA A 52 19.17 -3.84 7.85
C ALA A 52 18.18 -2.91 8.56
N LEU A 53 18.31 -2.77 9.87
CA LEU A 53 17.46 -1.90 10.72
C LEU A 53 17.37 -0.46 10.14
N ASN A 54 18.40 -0.07 9.38
CA ASN A 54 18.59 1.25 8.79
C ASN A 54 17.90 1.43 7.43
N TYR A 55 17.30 0.40 6.82
CA TYR A 55 16.58 0.55 5.55
C TYR A 55 15.36 1.51 5.67
N CYS A 56 14.89 1.72 6.91
CA CYS A 56 13.77 2.58 7.26
C CYS A 56 14.18 3.84 8.04
N THR A 57 15.48 4.17 8.08
CA THR A 57 15.96 5.45 8.65
C THR A 57 15.81 6.59 7.64
N ASP A 58 15.95 7.84 8.08
CA ASP A 58 15.64 9.04 7.28
C ASP A 58 16.43 9.17 5.95
N LYS A 59 17.40 8.29 5.74
CA LYS A 59 18.22 8.14 4.53
C LYS A 59 17.48 7.33 3.46
N LYS A 60 17.50 7.87 2.24
CA LYS A 60 16.96 7.26 1.04
C LYS A 60 17.66 5.91 0.75
N PRO A 61 16.92 4.82 0.46
CA PRO A 61 17.54 3.57 0.01
C PRO A 61 18.27 3.75 -1.34
N ALA A 62 19.44 3.13 -1.50
CA ALA A 62 20.27 3.27 -2.70
C ALA A 62 19.56 2.83 -3.99
N THR A 63 18.67 1.83 -3.89
CA THR A 63 17.91 1.26 -5.02
C THR A 63 16.65 2.04 -5.38
N LEU A 64 16.23 3.02 -4.57
CA LEU A 64 14.98 3.74 -4.78
C LEU A 64 15.22 5.04 -5.57
N SER A 65 14.30 5.45 -6.43
CA SER A 65 14.41 6.76 -7.08
C SER A 65 14.10 7.90 -6.08
N PRO A 66 14.71 9.10 -6.23
CA PRO A 66 14.44 10.23 -5.33
C PRO A 66 12.97 10.65 -5.31
N LYS A 67 12.31 10.59 -6.48
CA LYS A 67 10.90 10.93 -6.65
C LYS A 67 9.99 9.98 -5.86
N MET A 68 10.22 8.67 -5.96
CA MET A 68 9.47 7.67 -5.20
C MET A 68 9.67 7.86 -3.70
N TRP A 69 10.90 8.13 -3.26
CA TRP A 69 11.18 8.40 -1.85
C TRP A 69 10.38 9.59 -1.30
N ALA A 70 10.28 10.67 -2.09
CA ALA A 70 9.47 11.84 -1.73
C ALA A 70 7.98 11.51 -1.60
N GLU A 71 7.43 10.71 -2.50
CA GLU A 71 6.04 10.26 -2.41
C GLU A 71 5.81 9.37 -1.17
N TYR A 72 6.72 8.46 -0.85
CA TYR A 72 6.63 7.67 0.39
C TYR A 72 6.67 8.56 1.64
N LYS A 73 7.52 9.60 1.69
CA LYS A 73 7.51 10.58 2.80
C LYS A 73 6.14 11.21 2.96
N TYR A 74 5.56 11.64 1.84
CA TYR A 74 4.31 12.37 1.80
C TYR A 74 3.12 11.52 2.26
N PHE A 75 2.98 10.32 1.71
CA PHE A 75 1.88 9.43 2.11
C PHE A 75 2.05 8.87 3.52
N ALA A 76 3.29 8.75 4.02
CA ALA A 76 3.55 8.37 5.41
C ALA A 76 3.24 9.49 6.41
N SER A 77 3.28 10.77 6.01
CA SER A 77 2.94 11.90 6.89
C SER A 77 1.43 12.22 6.89
N VAL A 78 0.71 11.83 5.85
CA VAL A 78 -0.74 12.05 5.72
C VAL A 78 -1.49 10.79 6.16
N ILE A 79 -1.57 10.57 7.48
CA ILE A 79 -2.28 9.41 8.06
C ILE A 79 -3.74 9.75 8.36
N ASP A 80 -4.02 11.00 8.72
CA ASP A 80 -5.35 11.44 9.17
C ASP A 80 -6.37 11.61 8.02
N LYS A 81 -5.92 11.50 6.76
CA LYS A 81 -6.77 11.65 5.58
C LYS A 81 -6.85 10.33 4.82
N PRO A 82 -8.02 10.01 4.22
CA PRO A 82 -8.12 8.85 3.38
C PRO A 82 -7.20 8.98 2.15
N VAL A 83 -6.58 7.86 1.76
CA VAL A 83 -5.54 7.81 0.71
C VAL A 83 -6.01 8.42 -0.61
N TYR A 84 -7.28 8.23 -0.98
CA TYR A 84 -7.84 8.74 -2.23
C TYR A 84 -8.07 10.27 -2.24
N LEU A 85 -7.86 10.97 -1.11
CA LEU A 85 -7.87 12.44 -1.02
C LEU A 85 -6.53 12.99 -0.54
N ALA A 86 -5.49 12.15 -0.46
CA ALA A 86 -4.26 12.49 0.21
C ALA A 86 -3.46 13.57 -0.53
N LYS A 87 -3.45 13.64 -1.88
CA LYS A 87 -2.76 14.71 -2.64
C LYS A 87 -3.52 16.04 -2.67
N GLY A 88 -4.67 16.15 -1.98
CA GLY A 88 -5.35 17.41 -1.71
C GLY A 88 -6.36 17.84 -2.79
N ALA A 89 -6.23 19.06 -3.32
CA ALA A 89 -7.27 19.71 -4.13
C ALA A 89 -7.53 19.00 -5.46
N LYS A 90 -6.47 18.50 -6.12
CA LYS A 90 -6.59 17.77 -7.38
C LYS A 90 -7.41 16.49 -7.21
N ASP A 91 -7.09 15.69 -6.19
CA ASP A 91 -7.81 14.45 -5.89
C ASP A 91 -9.28 14.72 -5.56
N LYS A 92 -9.56 15.79 -4.80
CA LYS A 92 -10.94 16.21 -4.49
C LYS A 92 -11.74 16.58 -5.75
N PHE A 93 -11.13 17.30 -6.69
CA PHE A 93 -11.78 17.67 -7.94
C PHE A 93 -12.16 16.44 -8.75
N TRP A 94 -11.21 15.52 -8.96
CA TRP A 94 -11.46 14.27 -9.69
C TRP A 94 -12.51 13.40 -8.99
N PHE A 95 -12.41 13.25 -7.67
CA PHE A 95 -13.40 12.49 -6.90
C PHE A 95 -14.81 13.07 -7.07
N ARG A 96 -14.96 14.39 -6.91
CA ARG A 96 -16.26 15.07 -7.09
C ARG A 96 -16.79 14.93 -8.51
N PHE A 97 -15.94 15.07 -9.52
CA PHE A 97 -16.33 14.88 -10.91
C PHE A 97 -16.85 13.46 -11.15
N THR A 98 -16.13 12.45 -10.65
CA THR A 98 -16.52 11.04 -10.83
C THR A 98 -17.87 10.76 -10.15
N VAL A 99 -18.06 11.27 -8.92
CA VAL A 99 -19.33 11.11 -8.20
C VAL A 99 -20.48 11.81 -8.92
N ALA A 100 -20.28 13.04 -9.42
CA ALA A 100 -21.30 13.76 -10.16
C ALA A 100 -21.67 13.06 -11.47
N TYR A 101 -20.66 12.58 -12.20
CA TYR A 101 -20.86 11.85 -13.46
C TYR A 101 -21.66 10.56 -13.25
N VAL A 102 -21.26 9.74 -12.26
CA VAL A 102 -21.98 8.53 -11.90
C VAL A 102 -23.41 8.86 -11.45
N GLY A 103 -23.60 9.91 -10.66
CA GLY A 103 -24.93 10.36 -10.23
C GLY A 103 -25.84 10.78 -11.38
N LEU A 104 -25.31 11.46 -12.40
CA LEU A 104 -26.08 11.81 -13.59
C LEU A 104 -26.43 10.57 -14.42
N CYS A 105 -25.48 9.64 -14.59
CA CYS A 105 -25.74 8.39 -15.30
C CYS A 105 -26.80 7.55 -14.59
N THR A 106 -26.75 7.44 -13.25
CA THR A 106 -27.75 6.68 -12.50
C THR A 106 -29.13 7.33 -12.58
N LEU A 107 -29.23 8.67 -12.49
CA LEU A 107 -30.49 9.38 -12.69
C LEU A 107 -31.06 9.16 -14.10
N GLN A 108 -30.22 9.23 -15.13
CA GLN A 108 -30.63 8.95 -16.51
C GLN A 108 -31.14 7.51 -16.66
N SER A 109 -30.45 6.54 -16.05
CA SER A 109 -30.89 5.15 -16.02
C SER A 109 -32.23 4.99 -15.30
N PHE A 110 -32.43 5.68 -14.17
CA PHE A 110 -33.71 5.67 -13.46
C PHE A 110 -34.84 6.28 -14.29
N TYR A 111 -34.58 7.40 -14.97
CA TYR A 111 -35.56 8.03 -15.86
C TYR A 111 -35.96 7.08 -17.01
N PHE A 112 -34.97 6.43 -17.62
CA PHE A 112 -35.22 5.44 -18.67
C PHE A 112 -36.08 4.28 -18.18
N ILE A 113 -35.77 3.72 -17.00
CA ILE A 113 -36.56 2.63 -16.40
C ILE A 113 -37.99 3.09 -16.07
N ALA A 114 -38.14 4.29 -15.48
CA ALA A 114 -39.44 4.82 -15.09
C ALA A 114 -40.37 5.05 -16.29
N LYS A 115 -39.79 5.55 -17.39
CA LYS A 115 -40.51 5.83 -18.63
C LYS A 115 -40.80 4.56 -19.44
N GLU A 116 -39.75 3.79 -19.76
CA GLU A 116 -39.85 2.69 -20.74
C GLU A 116 -40.28 1.36 -20.11
N CYS A 117 -39.93 1.10 -18.85
CA CYS A 117 -40.30 -0.16 -18.19
C CYS A 117 -41.56 -0.06 -17.34
N LEU A 118 -41.79 1.07 -16.68
CA LEU A 118 -42.88 1.25 -15.72
C LEU A 118 -44.01 2.16 -16.23
N ASN A 119 -43.77 2.99 -17.26
CA ASN A 119 -44.75 3.89 -17.87
C ASN A 119 -45.48 4.79 -16.85
N ILE A 120 -44.74 5.19 -15.80
CA ILE A 120 -45.25 6.03 -14.69
C ILE A 120 -45.12 7.53 -15.01
N ILE A 121 -44.15 7.87 -15.86
CA ILE A 121 -43.80 9.22 -16.33
C ILE A 121 -43.61 9.16 -17.84
#